data_AF-A0A0G0H1U9-F1
#
_entry.id   AF-A0A0G0H1U9-F1
#
_cell.length_a   1.000
_cell.length_b   1.000
_cell.length_c   1.000
_cell.angle_alpha   90.00
_cell.angle_beta   90.00
_cell.angle_gamma   90.00
#
_symmetry.space_group_name_H-M   'P 1'
#
loop_
_entity.id
_entity.type
_entity.pdbx_description
1 polymer ?
#
loop_
_entity_poly.entity_id
_entity_poly.type
_entity_poly.pdbx_seq_one_letter_code
_entity_poly.pdbx_strand_id
1 'polypeptide(L)'
;FNKKILIYSAIAFLIPMLPILIYDFNHDFPQTLGFILWIGYRILKFFGFPSIHGEIDSANMNSMVAFSFRYYQNLIFAENNIITFIILILSFGTLFIHAYNFLRKKAHEVGISLLILWILISLAGYFVNKTFSEAYLPIFFPALIFLAAFSFDKIMKIKAFFISVVLLITLIVTMNIHFIVLSEYSERGFSFYNRLAIIKEIVRSANGREYNIVGIGDGSQFETFTMNYQYLAWWLGNSSSKIPQKLKYIIQENKSGIFLIKNE
;
A
#
# COMPACT_ATOMS: atom_id res chain seq x y z
N PHE A 1 -2.64 -22.65 -28.10
CA PHE A 1 -1.64 -22.05 -27.19
C PHE A 1 -0.48 -21.50 -27.99
N ASN A 2 -0.13 -20.22 -27.83
CA ASN A 2 0.98 -19.61 -28.55
C ASN A 2 2.27 -19.72 -27.73
N LYS A 3 3.15 -20.66 -28.10
CA LYS A 3 4.43 -20.92 -27.40
C LYS A 3 5.31 -19.67 -27.29
N LYS A 4 5.27 -18.80 -28.30
CA LYS A 4 6.04 -17.56 -28.34
C LYS A 4 5.62 -16.60 -27.22
N ILE A 5 4.31 -16.47 -26.99
CA ILE A 5 3.78 -15.64 -25.89
C ILE A 5 4.24 -16.20 -24.54
N LEU A 6 4.18 -17.52 -24.35
CA LEU A 6 4.56 -18.14 -23.09
C LEU A 6 6.05 -17.94 -22.77
N ILE A 7 6.91 -18.06 -23.79
CA ILE A 7 8.35 -17.76 -23.68
C ILE A 7 8.56 -16.28 -23.33
N TYR A 8 7.89 -15.36 -24.03
CA TYR A 8 8.02 -13.93 -23.75
C TYR A 8 7.49 -13.55 -22.37
N SER A 9 6.43 -14.19 -21.87
CA SER A 9 5.95 -13.99 -20.51
C SER A 9 6.95 -14.47 -19.47
N ALA A 10 7.61 -15.61 -19.69
CA ALA A 10 8.67 -16.10 -18.81
C ALA A 10 9.88 -15.15 -18.81
N ILE A 11 10.32 -14.70 -19.99
CA ILE A 11 11.42 -13.73 -20.11
C ILE A 11 11.05 -12.40 -19.43
N ALA A 12 9.84 -11.88 -19.67
CA ALA A 12 9.36 -10.64 -19.06
C ALA A 12 9.29 -10.73 -17.52
N PHE A 13 8.99 -11.91 -16.98
CA PHE A 13 9.03 -12.15 -15.53
C PHE A 13 10.46 -12.20 -14.98
N LEU A 14 11.41 -12.78 -15.72
CA LEU A 14 12.80 -12.92 -15.28
C LEU A 14 13.60 -11.61 -15.37
N ILE A 15 13.31 -10.75 -16.34
CA ILE A 15 14.05 -9.49 -16.55
C ILE A 15 14.11 -8.63 -15.26
N PRO A 16 13.00 -8.32 -14.58
CA PRO A 16 13.03 -7.56 -13.33
C PRO A 16 13.73 -8.29 -12.17
N MET A 17 13.81 -9.62 -12.23
CA MET A 17 14.48 -10.44 -11.22
C MET A 17 15.99 -10.52 -11.44
N LEU A 18 16.51 -10.11 -12.59
CA LEU A 18 17.94 -10.21 -12.92
C LEU A 18 18.86 -9.60 -11.86
N PRO A 19 18.61 -8.41 -11.28
CA PRO A 19 19.50 -7.87 -10.26
C PRO A 19 19.64 -8.78 -9.05
N ILE A 20 18.53 -9.36 -8.58
CA ILE A 20 18.51 -10.29 -7.44
C ILE A 20 19.21 -11.59 -7.83
N LEU A 21 18.88 -12.16 -8.99
CA LEU A 21 19.48 -13.41 -9.48
C LEU A 21 21.00 -13.28 -9.69
N ILE A 22 21.46 -12.15 -10.20
CA ILE A 22 22.89 -11.84 -10.40
C ILE A 22 23.59 -11.65 -9.04
N TYR A 23 22.94 -10.94 -8.11
CA TYR A 23 23.48 -10.76 -6.76
C TYR A 23 23.63 -12.12 -6.07
N ASP A 24 22.58 -12.93 -6.07
CA ASP A 24 22.54 -14.24 -5.41
C ASP A 24 23.51 -15.25 -6.00
N PHE A 25 23.74 -15.21 -7.32
CA PHE A 25 24.73 -16.07 -7.98
C PHE A 25 26.13 -15.92 -7.37
N ASN A 26 26.46 -14.73 -6.88
CA ASN A 26 27.76 -14.44 -6.26
C ASN A 26 27.77 -14.62 -4.73
N HIS A 27 26.64 -14.99 -4.11
CA HIS A 27 26.48 -15.03 -2.66
C HIS A 27 25.83 -16.34 -2.16
N ASP A 28 25.93 -17.45 -2.90
CA ASP A 28 25.39 -18.78 -2.58
C ASP A 28 23.84 -18.91 -2.60
N PHE A 29 23.16 -18.05 -3.37
CA PHE A 29 21.70 -18.06 -3.57
C PHE A 29 20.81 -18.00 -2.30
N PRO A 30 21.15 -17.22 -1.26
CA PRO A 30 20.40 -17.23 0.00
C PRO A 30 18.97 -16.73 -0.18
N GLN A 31 18.74 -15.75 -1.06
CA GLN A 31 17.41 -15.19 -1.27
C GLN A 31 16.57 -16.10 -2.17
N THR A 32 17.15 -16.65 -3.23
CA THR A 32 16.49 -17.48 -4.24
C THR A 32 16.10 -18.83 -3.65
N LEU A 33 17.03 -19.53 -3.00
CA LEU A 33 16.74 -20.79 -2.33
C LEU A 33 15.79 -20.57 -1.14
N GLY A 34 16.02 -19.51 -0.35
CA GLY A 34 15.15 -19.13 0.74
C GLY A 34 13.71 -18.89 0.27
N PHE A 35 13.51 -18.19 -0.84
CA PHE A 35 12.21 -17.92 -1.44
C PHE A 35 11.50 -19.20 -1.91
N ILE A 36 12.21 -20.09 -2.60
CA ILE A 36 11.65 -21.38 -3.06
C ILE A 36 11.24 -22.25 -1.87
N LEU A 37 12.12 -22.38 -0.87
CA LEU A 37 11.82 -23.12 0.36
C LEU A 37 10.63 -22.52 1.11
N TRP A 38 10.55 -21.19 1.17
CA TRP A 38 9.45 -20.47 1.80
C TRP A 38 8.11 -20.71 1.08
N ILE A 39 8.08 -20.67 -0.26
CA ILE A 39 6.89 -21.02 -1.05
C ILE A 39 6.46 -22.45 -0.75
N GLY A 40 7.39 -23.41 -0.83
CA GLY A 40 7.11 -24.83 -0.57
C GLY A 40 6.54 -25.04 0.83
N TYR A 41 7.17 -24.44 1.85
CA TYR A 41 6.69 -24.47 3.23
C TYR A 41 5.28 -23.89 3.38
N ARG A 42 4.97 -22.75 2.75
CA ARG A 42 3.62 -22.15 2.81
C ARG A 42 2.55 -23.02 2.17
N ILE A 43 2.86 -23.65 1.03
CA ILE A 43 1.95 -24.62 0.38
C ILE A 43 1.71 -25.82 1.30
N LEU A 44 2.76 -26.43 1.85
CA LEU A 44 2.64 -27.55 2.78
C LEU A 44 1.82 -27.18 4.03
N LYS A 45 2.05 -25.99 4.59
CA LYS A 45 1.30 -25.45 5.73
C LYS A 45 -0.18 -25.24 5.40
N PHE A 46 -0.51 -24.82 4.18
CA PHE A 46 -1.91 -24.73 3.73
C PHE A 46 -2.62 -26.09 3.80
N PHE A 47 -1.92 -27.18 3.46
CA PHE A 47 -2.40 -28.56 3.53
C PHE A 47 -2.22 -29.23 4.92
N GLY A 48 -1.84 -28.50 5.96
CA GLY A 48 -1.83 -28.99 7.35
C GLY A 48 -0.45 -29.34 7.93
N PHE A 49 0.66 -29.00 7.26
CA PHE A 49 2.00 -29.13 7.84
C PHE A 49 2.18 -28.22 9.07
N PRO A 50 2.79 -28.69 10.17
CA PRO A 50 2.90 -27.93 11.42
C PRO A 50 3.78 -26.68 11.25
N SER A 51 3.48 -25.64 12.03
CA SER A 51 4.27 -24.41 12.01
C SER A 51 5.64 -24.65 12.66
N ILE A 52 6.72 -24.40 11.92
CA ILE A 52 8.10 -24.54 12.42
C ILE A 52 8.51 -23.31 13.25
N HIS A 53 7.86 -22.17 13.00
CA HIS A 53 8.03 -20.96 13.77
C HIS A 53 6.78 -20.70 14.60
N GLY A 54 6.95 -20.13 15.80
CA GLY A 54 5.86 -19.70 16.69
C GLY A 54 5.07 -18.53 16.10
N GLU A 55 4.50 -18.74 14.92
CA GLU A 55 3.60 -17.81 14.27
C GLU A 55 2.32 -17.75 15.10
N ILE A 56 1.92 -16.52 15.42
CA ILE A 56 0.66 -16.19 16.11
C ILE A 56 -0.47 -16.95 15.41
N ASP A 57 -1.28 -17.65 16.20
CA ASP A 57 -2.39 -18.47 15.76
C ASP A 57 -3.18 -17.81 14.63
N SER A 58 -3.53 -18.64 13.65
CA SER A 58 -4.32 -18.32 12.47
C SER A 58 -5.36 -17.25 12.78
N ALA A 59 -5.11 -16.04 12.29
CA ALA A 59 -6.00 -14.93 12.55
C ALA A 59 -7.39 -15.27 11.97
N ASN A 60 -8.43 -15.00 12.75
CA ASN A 60 -9.81 -15.36 12.44
C ASN A 60 -10.20 -14.81 11.04
N MET A 61 -10.88 -15.62 10.23
CA MET A 61 -11.40 -15.22 8.90
C MET A 61 -12.17 -13.89 8.97
N ASN A 62 -12.93 -13.67 10.05
CA ASN A 62 -13.66 -12.43 10.27
C ASN A 62 -12.73 -11.24 10.43
N SER A 63 -11.63 -11.41 11.18
CA SER A 63 -10.60 -10.38 11.32
C SER A 63 -9.88 -10.11 10.00
N MET A 64 -9.69 -11.13 9.15
CA MET A 64 -9.16 -10.94 7.80
C MET A 64 -10.05 -10.04 6.96
N VAL A 65 -11.34 -10.38 6.92
CA VAL A 65 -12.31 -9.68 6.08
C VAL A 65 -12.45 -8.24 6.55
N ALA A 66 -12.55 -8.02 7.87
CA ALA A 66 -12.58 -6.69 8.45
C ALA A 66 -11.32 -5.88 8.13
N PHE A 67 -10.14 -6.50 8.26
CA PHE A 67 -8.86 -5.88 7.92
C PHE A 67 -8.80 -5.52 6.42
N SER A 68 -9.04 -6.49 5.53
CA SER A 68 -9.04 -6.28 4.08
C SER A 68 -10.04 -5.21 3.65
N PHE A 69 -11.23 -5.17 4.28
CA PHE A 69 -12.23 -4.16 4.00
C PHE A 69 -11.79 -2.76 4.46
N ARG A 70 -11.20 -2.63 5.65
CA ARG A 70 -10.62 -1.35 6.13
C ARG A 70 -9.56 -0.82 5.15
N TYR A 71 -8.78 -1.72 4.58
CA TYR A 71 -7.80 -1.37 3.56
C TYR A 71 -8.42 -0.94 2.24
N TYR A 72 -9.42 -1.67 1.77
CA TYR A 72 -10.19 -1.29 0.60
C TYR A 72 -10.87 0.07 0.78
N GLN A 73 -11.42 0.34 1.98
CA GLN A 73 -11.95 1.64 2.37
C GLN A 73 -10.90 2.73 2.25
N ASN A 74 -9.72 2.55 2.86
CA ASN A 74 -8.65 3.53 2.77
C ASN A 74 -8.15 3.75 1.33
N LEU A 75 -8.24 2.73 0.47
CA LEU A 75 -7.84 2.82 -0.94
C LEU A 75 -8.85 3.59 -1.80
N ILE A 76 -10.14 3.37 -1.58
CA ILE A 76 -11.22 3.92 -2.42
C ILE A 76 -11.81 5.19 -1.83
N PHE A 77 -12.30 5.13 -0.60
CA PHE A 77 -12.93 6.26 0.08
C PHE A 77 -12.85 6.14 1.61
N ALA A 78 -11.81 6.75 2.18
CA ALA A 78 -11.45 6.56 3.59
C ALA A 78 -12.52 7.07 4.57
N GLU A 79 -13.22 8.14 4.20
CA GLU A 79 -14.19 8.85 5.04
C GLU A 79 -15.47 8.05 5.35
N ASN A 80 -15.90 7.14 4.46
CA ASN A 80 -17.20 6.47 4.61
C ASN A 80 -17.17 5.00 4.18
N ASN A 81 -17.46 4.12 5.14
CA ASN A 81 -17.52 2.67 4.93
C ASN A 81 -18.73 2.23 4.09
N ILE A 82 -19.89 2.85 4.22
CA ILE A 82 -21.10 2.50 3.47
C ILE A 82 -20.92 2.79 1.98
N ILE A 83 -20.43 3.99 1.63
CA ILE A 83 -20.17 4.37 0.24
C ILE A 83 -19.10 3.45 -0.36
N THR A 84 -18.03 3.18 0.38
CA THR A 84 -17.00 2.20 0.00
C THR A 84 -17.63 0.83 -0.29
N PHE A 85 -18.47 0.33 0.61
CA PHE A 85 -19.11 -0.98 0.45
C PHE A 85 -20.01 -1.02 -0.78
N ILE A 86 -20.76 0.05 -1.05
CA ILE A 86 -21.58 0.17 -2.26
C ILE A 86 -20.68 0.11 -3.51
N ILE A 87 -19.56 0.84 -3.54
CA ILE A 87 -18.60 0.79 -4.66
C ILE A 87 -18.04 -0.63 -4.82
N LEU A 88 -17.73 -1.34 -3.73
CA LEU A 88 -17.24 -2.72 -3.78
C LEU A 88 -18.27 -3.65 -4.44
N ILE A 89 -19.52 -3.60 -3.99
CA ILE A 89 -20.60 -4.44 -4.52
C ILE A 89 -20.90 -4.10 -5.98
N LEU A 90 -20.93 -2.81 -6.35
CA LEU A 90 -21.06 -2.39 -7.74
C LEU A 90 -19.89 -2.92 -8.58
N SER A 91 -18.68 -2.85 -8.04
CA SER A 91 -17.43 -3.26 -8.70
C SER A 91 -17.37 -4.75 -9.01
N PHE A 92 -17.71 -5.59 -8.03
CA PHE A 92 -17.79 -7.03 -8.24
C PHE A 92 -19.04 -7.44 -9.02
N GLY A 93 -20.17 -6.73 -8.87
CA GLY A 93 -21.41 -6.97 -9.59
C GLY A 93 -21.27 -6.75 -11.11
N THR A 94 -20.66 -5.64 -11.52
CA THR A 94 -20.37 -5.36 -12.95
C THR A 94 -19.42 -6.40 -13.54
N LEU A 95 -18.37 -6.77 -12.81
CA LEU A 95 -17.43 -7.82 -13.21
C LEU A 95 -18.13 -9.17 -13.37
N PHE A 96 -18.99 -9.53 -12.41
CA PHE A 96 -19.74 -10.78 -12.45
C PHE A 96 -20.70 -10.83 -13.65
N ILE A 97 -21.46 -9.76 -13.90
CA ILE A 97 -22.34 -9.66 -15.07
C ILE A 97 -21.54 -9.79 -16.37
N HIS A 98 -20.37 -9.14 -16.45
CA HIS A 98 -19.52 -9.21 -17.64
C HIS A 98 -18.92 -10.60 -17.82
N ALA A 99 -18.41 -11.22 -16.75
CA ALA A 99 -17.89 -12.59 -16.76
C ALA A 99 -18.96 -13.62 -17.14
N TYR A 100 -20.19 -13.48 -16.63
CA TYR A 100 -21.32 -14.32 -17.01
C TYR A 100 -21.65 -14.18 -18.51
N ASN A 101 -21.71 -12.95 -19.02
CA ASN A 101 -21.97 -12.68 -20.43
C ASN A 101 -20.86 -13.23 -21.34
N PHE A 102 -19.60 -13.13 -20.92
CA PHE A 102 -18.46 -13.74 -21.61
C PHE A 102 -18.64 -15.25 -21.75
N LEU A 103 -19.00 -15.92 -20.65
CA LEU A 103 -19.16 -17.38 -20.64
C LEU A 103 -20.31 -17.82 -21.54
N ARG A 104 -21.41 -17.05 -21.57
CA ARG A 104 -22.57 -17.35 -22.42
C ARG A 104 -22.32 -17.02 -23.89
N LYS A 105 -21.73 -15.85 -24.20
CA LYS A 105 -21.65 -15.30 -25.57
C LYS A 105 -20.32 -15.59 -26.27
N LYS A 106 -19.35 -16.22 -25.60
CA LYS A 106 -17.98 -16.49 -26.10
C LYS A 106 -17.24 -15.24 -26.61
N ALA A 107 -17.65 -14.06 -26.14
CA ALA A 107 -17.03 -12.78 -26.49
C ALA A 107 -15.89 -12.50 -25.52
N HIS A 108 -14.68 -12.92 -25.90
CA HIS A 108 -13.49 -12.85 -25.05
C HIS A 108 -12.84 -11.45 -25.09
N GLU A 109 -12.92 -10.73 -23.98
CA GLU A 109 -12.14 -9.49 -23.76
C GLU A 109 -10.91 -9.80 -22.91
N VAL A 110 -9.72 -9.80 -23.54
CA VAL A 110 -8.45 -10.18 -22.91
C VAL A 110 -8.17 -9.37 -21.64
N GLY A 111 -8.41 -8.05 -21.67
CA GLY A 111 -8.15 -7.17 -20.53
C GLY A 111 -8.95 -7.56 -19.27
N ILE A 112 -10.21 -7.93 -19.43
CA ILE A 112 -11.06 -8.33 -18.30
C ILE A 112 -10.67 -9.72 -17.80
N SER A 113 -10.28 -10.64 -18.69
CA SER A 113 -9.73 -11.93 -18.27
C SER A 113 -8.45 -11.77 -17.45
N LEU A 114 -7.55 -10.85 -17.85
CA LEU A 114 -6.35 -10.53 -17.07
C LEU A 114 -6.68 -9.91 -15.71
N LEU A 115 -7.67 -9.02 -15.64
CA LEU A 115 -8.12 -8.43 -14.38
C LEU A 115 -8.66 -9.49 -13.41
N ILE A 116 -9.50 -10.40 -13.90
CA ILE A 116 -10.03 -11.52 -13.11
C ILE A 116 -8.89 -12.41 -12.62
N LEU A 117 -7.97 -12.79 -13.50
CA LEU A 117 -6.81 -13.62 -13.14
C LEU A 117 -5.94 -12.94 -12.09
N TRP A 118 -5.68 -11.64 -12.22
CA TRP A 118 -4.92 -10.87 -11.24
C TRP A 118 -5.60 -10.93 -9.86
N ILE A 119 -6.89 -10.59 -9.78
CA ILE A 119 -7.64 -10.62 -8.52
C ILE A 119 -7.61 -12.03 -7.91
N LEU A 120 -7.87 -13.07 -8.70
CA LEU A 120 -7.89 -14.45 -8.22
C LEU A 120 -6.53 -14.94 -7.73
N ILE A 121 -5.45 -14.67 -8.45
CA ILE A 121 -4.09 -15.06 -8.07
C ILE A 121 -3.66 -14.33 -6.80
N SER A 122 -3.92 -13.03 -6.71
CA SER A 122 -3.61 -12.26 -5.50
C SER A 122 -4.42 -12.74 -4.30
N LEU A 123 -5.73 -13.00 -4.46
CA LEU A 123 -6.57 -13.56 -3.39
C LEU A 123 -6.03 -14.93 -2.95
N ALA A 124 -5.74 -15.83 -3.89
CA ALA A 124 -5.19 -17.14 -3.58
C ALA A 124 -3.90 -17.03 -2.74
N GLY A 125 -2.96 -16.17 -3.14
CA GLY A 125 -1.73 -15.93 -2.37
C GLY A 125 -2.00 -15.37 -0.97
N TYR A 126 -2.95 -14.44 -0.84
CA TYR A 126 -3.33 -13.85 0.44
C TYR A 126 -3.95 -14.89 1.40
N PHE A 127 -4.85 -15.74 0.91
CA PHE A 127 -5.46 -16.81 1.71
C PHE A 127 -4.47 -17.92 2.06
N VAL A 128 -3.53 -18.27 1.17
CA VAL A 128 -2.48 -19.28 1.44
C VAL A 128 -1.54 -18.81 2.56
N ASN A 129 -1.21 -17.52 2.60
CA ASN A 129 -0.29 -16.98 3.62
C ASN A 129 -0.90 -16.93 5.03
N LYS A 130 -2.23 -16.96 5.19
CA LYS A 130 -2.96 -16.94 6.47
C LYS A 130 -2.47 -15.85 7.46
N THR A 131 -1.89 -14.77 6.95
CA THR A 131 -1.29 -13.69 7.75
C THR A 131 -1.77 -12.34 7.19
N PHE A 132 -2.44 -11.55 8.02
CA PHE A 132 -2.95 -10.23 7.63
C PHE A 132 -1.86 -9.21 7.90
N SER A 133 -1.01 -9.00 6.90
CA SER A 133 -0.02 -7.92 6.92
C SER A 133 -0.36 -6.89 5.87
N GLU A 134 -0.24 -5.63 6.29
CA GLU A 134 -0.41 -4.44 5.45
C GLU A 134 0.50 -4.53 4.21
N ALA A 135 1.68 -5.14 4.38
CA ALA A 135 2.68 -5.28 3.33
C ALA A 135 2.24 -6.15 2.14
N TYR A 136 1.26 -7.05 2.32
CA TYR A 136 0.79 -7.93 1.25
C TYR A 136 -0.34 -7.33 0.42
N LEU A 137 -0.99 -6.28 0.90
CA LEU A 137 -2.16 -5.69 0.24
C LEU A 137 -1.88 -4.79 -0.97
N PRO A 138 -0.72 -4.09 -1.10
CA PRO A 138 -0.44 -3.23 -2.25
C PRO A 138 -0.54 -3.94 -3.60
N ILE A 139 -0.29 -5.25 -3.67
CA ILE A 139 -0.43 -6.03 -4.92
C ILE A 139 -1.87 -6.03 -5.47
N PHE A 140 -2.87 -5.83 -4.60
CA PHE A 140 -4.28 -5.75 -5.00
C PHE A 140 -4.67 -4.36 -5.49
N PHE A 141 -3.94 -3.31 -5.10
CA PHE A 141 -4.41 -1.93 -5.25
C PHE A 141 -4.70 -1.56 -6.72
N PRO A 142 -3.80 -1.83 -7.68
CA PRO A 142 -4.09 -1.49 -9.06
C PRO A 142 -5.28 -2.29 -9.62
N ALA A 143 -5.39 -3.57 -9.27
CA ALA A 143 -6.51 -4.41 -9.72
C ALA A 143 -7.85 -3.90 -9.17
N LEU A 144 -7.90 -3.51 -7.89
CA LEU A 144 -9.11 -2.97 -7.25
C LEU A 144 -9.49 -1.59 -7.82
N ILE A 145 -8.50 -0.73 -8.11
CA ILE A 145 -8.73 0.55 -8.79
C ILE A 145 -9.26 0.32 -10.21
N PHE A 146 -8.67 -0.58 -10.99
CA PHE A 146 -9.16 -0.91 -12.33
C PHE A 146 -10.56 -1.49 -12.30
N LEU A 147 -10.88 -2.30 -11.30
CA LEU A 147 -12.22 -2.85 -11.10
C LEU A 147 -13.27 -1.75 -10.83
N ALA A 148 -12.95 -0.80 -9.94
CA ALA A 148 -13.81 0.35 -9.67
C ALA A 148 -13.96 1.24 -10.91
N ALA A 149 -12.85 1.55 -11.59
CA ALA A 149 -12.83 2.37 -12.80
C ALA A 149 -13.65 1.73 -13.94
N PHE A 150 -13.50 0.42 -14.15
CA PHE A 150 -14.30 -0.34 -15.13
C PHE A 150 -15.80 -0.20 -14.85
N SER A 151 -16.18 -0.23 -13.58
CA SER A 151 -17.59 -0.12 -13.18
C SER A 151 -18.14 1.27 -13.41
N PHE A 152 -17.39 2.31 -13.05
CA PHE A 152 -17.75 3.69 -13.36
C PHE A 152 -17.82 3.93 -14.87
N ASP A 153 -16.90 3.40 -15.67
CA ASP A 153 -16.95 3.49 -17.14
C ASP A 153 -18.26 2.90 -17.70
N LYS A 154 -18.68 1.72 -17.22
CA LYS A 154 -19.93 1.10 -17.67
C LYS A 154 -21.16 1.93 -17.30
N ILE A 155 -21.19 2.52 -16.10
CA ILE A 155 -22.31 3.38 -15.66
C ILE A 155 -22.30 4.69 -16.45
N MET A 156 -21.14 5.30 -16.69
CA MET A 156 -20.99 6.55 -17.46
C MET A 156 -21.45 6.43 -18.91
N LYS A 157 -21.44 5.22 -19.50
CA LYS A 157 -22.01 4.98 -20.84
C LYS A 157 -23.52 5.18 -20.90
N ILE A 158 -24.20 5.16 -19.76
CA ILE A 158 -25.62 5.53 -19.66
C ILE A 158 -25.70 7.05 -19.51
N LYS A 159 -26.10 7.75 -20.58
CA LYS A 159 -26.09 9.23 -20.66
C LYS A 159 -26.69 9.94 -19.44
N ALA A 160 -27.77 9.39 -18.87
CA ALA A 160 -28.44 9.95 -17.70
C ALA A 160 -27.55 9.97 -16.43
N PHE A 161 -26.57 9.07 -16.32
CA PHE A 161 -25.72 8.93 -15.14
C PHE A 161 -24.33 9.55 -15.32
N PHE A 162 -23.96 10.00 -16.52
CA PHE A 162 -22.61 10.52 -16.78
C PHE A 162 -22.21 11.64 -15.80
N ILE A 163 -23.03 12.68 -15.70
CA ILE A 163 -22.75 13.84 -14.83
C ILE A 163 -22.71 13.40 -13.35
N SER A 164 -23.65 12.56 -12.92
CA SER A 164 -23.71 12.08 -11.53
C SER A 164 -22.47 11.27 -11.14
N VAL A 165 -21.96 10.40 -12.02
CA VAL A 165 -20.75 9.63 -11.76
C VAL A 165 -19.51 10.53 -11.73
N VAL A 166 -19.41 11.50 -12.64
CA VAL A 166 -18.29 12.47 -12.63
C VAL A 166 -18.28 13.29 -11.34
N LEU A 167 -19.45 13.77 -10.88
CA LEU A 167 -19.57 14.47 -9.61
C LEU A 167 -19.21 13.59 -8.42
N LEU A 168 -19.64 12.33 -8.41
CA LEU A 168 -19.29 11.37 -7.36
C LEU A 168 -17.79 11.11 -7.29
N ILE A 169 -17.12 10.89 -8.43
CA ILE A 169 -15.66 10.70 -8.49
C ILE A 169 -14.96 11.96 -7.99
N THR A 170 -15.39 13.14 -8.44
CA THR A 170 -14.81 14.43 -8.01
C THR A 170 -14.94 14.62 -6.51
N LEU A 171 -16.10 14.28 -5.93
CA LEU A 171 -16.34 14.32 -4.49
C LEU A 171 -15.40 13.36 -3.74
N ILE A 172 -15.33 12.09 -4.17
CA ILE A 172 -14.46 11.07 -3.55
C ILE A 172 -13.00 11.53 -3.56
N VAL A 173 -12.51 12.02 -4.70
CA VAL A 173 -11.12 12.51 -4.84
C VAL A 173 -10.87 13.70 -3.92
N THR A 174 -11.75 14.70 -3.92
CA THR A 174 -11.60 15.91 -3.10
C THR A 174 -11.61 15.57 -1.62
N MET A 175 -12.54 14.72 -1.18
CA MET A 175 -12.63 14.29 0.21
C MET A 175 -11.45 13.42 0.63
N ASN A 176 -10.95 12.51 -0.22
CA ASN A 176 -9.73 11.76 0.09
C ASN A 176 -8.50 12.66 0.22
N ILE A 177 -8.36 13.68 -0.64
CA ILE A 177 -7.27 14.68 -0.52
C ILE A 177 -7.40 15.42 0.81
N HIS A 178 -8.60 15.91 1.14
CA HIS A 178 -8.87 16.59 2.39
C HIS A 178 -8.53 15.71 3.61
N PHE A 179 -8.97 14.46 3.59
CA PHE A 179 -8.67 13.45 4.61
C PHE A 179 -7.15 13.25 4.77
N ILE A 180 -6.41 13.05 3.68
CA ILE A 180 -4.96 12.86 3.74
C ILE A 180 -4.22 14.08 4.31
N VAL A 181 -4.68 15.28 3.99
CA VAL A 181 -4.02 16.53 4.42
C VAL A 181 -4.29 16.83 5.89
N LEU A 182 -5.51 16.60 6.38
CA LEU A 182 -5.96 17.08 7.69
C LEU A 182 -6.07 15.99 8.75
N SER A 183 -6.27 14.73 8.38
CA SER A 183 -6.49 13.68 9.37
C SER A 183 -5.20 13.34 10.12
N GLU A 184 -5.32 13.27 11.45
CA GLU A 184 -4.31 12.64 12.29
C GLU A 184 -4.46 11.13 12.12
N TYR A 185 -3.41 10.47 11.63
CA TYR A 185 -3.40 9.01 11.51
C TYR A 185 -3.18 8.41 12.90
N SER A 186 -4.24 8.37 13.70
CA SER A 186 -4.25 8.03 15.14
C SER A 186 -3.56 6.71 15.51
N GLU A 187 -3.30 5.82 14.55
CA GLU A 187 -2.57 4.56 14.73
C GLU A 187 -1.22 4.48 14.00
N ARG A 188 -0.86 5.44 13.12
CA ARG A 188 0.31 5.32 12.21
C ARG A 188 1.20 6.55 12.09
N GLY A 189 0.86 7.64 12.78
CA GLY A 189 1.71 8.82 12.86
C GLY A 189 0.93 10.12 12.67
N PHE A 190 1.68 11.20 12.52
CA PHE A 190 1.10 12.54 12.54
C PHE A 190 0.83 13.10 11.15
N SER A 191 -0.16 13.99 11.09
CA SER A 191 -0.53 14.69 9.86
C SER A 191 0.65 15.49 9.30
N PHE A 192 0.61 15.74 7.98
CA PHE A 192 1.54 16.64 7.32
C PHE A 192 1.60 18.01 8.00
N TYR A 193 0.44 18.53 8.42
CA TYR A 193 0.33 19.84 9.07
C TYR A 193 1.10 19.89 10.40
N ASN A 194 0.95 18.88 11.26
CA ASN A 194 1.62 18.83 12.56
C ASN A 194 3.15 18.74 12.37
N ARG A 195 3.61 17.93 11.42
CA ARG A 195 5.04 17.80 11.09
C ARG A 195 5.61 19.09 10.51
N LEU A 196 4.85 19.76 9.63
CA LEU A 196 5.25 21.03 9.05
C LEU A 196 5.35 22.14 10.11
N ALA A 197 4.46 22.16 11.10
CA ALA A 197 4.51 23.14 12.19
C ALA A 197 5.81 23.02 13.01
N ILE A 198 6.18 21.80 13.42
CA ILE A 198 7.43 21.53 14.14
C ILE A 198 8.65 21.93 13.32
N ILE A 199 8.64 21.65 12.02
CA ILE A 199 9.78 21.96 11.16
C ILE A 199 9.91 23.46 10.89
N LYS A 200 8.80 24.19 10.75
CA LYS A 200 8.83 25.66 10.71
C LYS A 200 9.46 26.25 11.97
N GLU A 201 9.17 25.68 13.14
CA GLU A 201 9.77 26.10 14.40
C GLU A 201 11.28 25.82 14.44
N ILE A 202 11.70 24.64 14.02
CA ILE A 202 13.12 24.26 13.91
C ILE A 202 13.87 25.19 12.97
N VAL A 203 13.38 25.39 11.74
CA VAL A 203 14.04 26.22 10.72
C VAL A 203 14.18 27.67 11.21
N ARG A 204 13.13 28.21 11.83
CA ARG A 204 13.17 29.55 12.44
C ARG A 204 14.19 29.64 13.58
N SER A 205 14.24 28.64 14.44
CA SER A 205 15.13 28.61 15.61
C SER A 205 16.61 28.34 15.25
N ALA A 206 16.83 27.59 14.17
CA ALA A 206 18.15 27.32 13.63
C ALA A 206 18.79 28.61 13.09
N ASN A 207 17.97 29.51 12.53
CA ASN A 207 18.39 30.81 12.01
C ASN A 207 19.57 30.69 11.03
N GLY A 208 19.47 29.75 10.09
CA GLY A 208 20.50 29.45 9.08
C GLY A 208 21.72 28.67 9.58
N ARG A 209 21.79 28.31 10.87
CA ARG A 209 22.85 27.42 11.38
C ARG A 209 22.61 25.98 10.95
N GLU A 210 23.68 25.22 10.77
CA GLU A 210 23.59 23.78 10.56
C GLU A 210 23.14 23.07 11.85
N TYR A 211 22.29 22.05 11.69
CA TYR A 211 21.76 21.26 12.79
C TYR A 211 21.53 19.81 12.37
N ASN A 212 21.40 18.90 13.33
CA ASN A 212 20.84 17.58 13.09
C ASN A 212 19.42 17.46 13.64
N ILE A 213 18.63 16.59 13.01
CA ILE A 213 17.33 16.14 13.52
C ILE A 213 17.52 14.74 14.07
N VAL A 214 17.10 14.52 15.31
CA VAL A 214 17.16 13.22 15.98
C VAL A 214 15.75 12.82 16.39
N GLY A 215 15.35 11.60 16.07
CA GLY A 215 14.03 11.09 16.43
C GLY A 215 14.09 10.22 17.67
N ILE A 216 13.10 10.35 18.57
CA ILE A 216 12.87 9.43 19.67
C ILE A 216 11.40 9.00 19.71
N GLY A 217 11.14 7.74 20.05
CA GLY A 217 9.80 7.16 20.09
C GLY A 217 9.71 5.82 19.38
N ASP A 218 8.48 5.31 19.26
CA ASP A 218 8.22 4.03 18.59
C ASP A 218 8.62 4.12 17.11
N GLY A 219 9.49 3.21 16.67
CA GLY A 219 10.01 3.21 15.30
C GLY A 219 11.27 4.05 15.08
N SER A 220 11.78 4.75 16.10
CA SER A 220 13.02 5.55 16.01
C SER A 220 14.29 4.72 15.73
N GLN A 221 14.22 3.39 15.89
CA GLN A 221 15.28 2.47 15.47
C GLN A 221 15.45 2.40 13.94
N PHE A 222 14.44 2.85 13.17
CA PHE A 222 14.50 2.87 11.72
C PHE A 222 14.90 4.28 11.23
N GLU A 223 15.83 4.33 10.27
CA GLU A 223 16.29 5.59 9.68
C GLU A 223 15.13 6.42 9.09
N THR A 224 14.10 5.74 8.57
CA THR A 224 12.91 6.32 7.97
C THR A 224 12.07 7.17 8.94
N PHE A 225 12.26 7.02 10.26
CA PHE A 225 11.53 7.79 11.27
C PHE A 225 11.71 9.31 11.08
N THR A 226 12.96 9.75 10.86
CA THR A 226 13.27 11.19 10.73
C THR A 226 13.17 11.71 9.30
N MET A 227 13.13 10.84 8.28
CA MET A 227 13.21 11.24 6.87
C MET A 227 12.12 12.23 6.46
N ASN A 228 10.89 12.07 6.96
CA ASN A 228 9.79 12.99 6.67
C ASN A 228 10.10 14.41 7.16
N TYR A 229 10.72 14.54 8.33
CA TYR A 229 11.12 15.83 8.91
C TYR A 229 12.29 16.44 8.13
N GLN A 230 13.29 15.63 7.79
CA GLN A 230 14.44 16.07 7.00
C GLN A 230 14.01 16.57 5.62
N TYR A 231 13.06 15.89 4.97
CA TYR A 231 12.47 16.31 3.72
C TYR A 231 11.74 17.66 3.85
N LEU A 232 10.93 17.84 4.89
CA LEU A 232 10.25 19.12 5.13
C LEU A 232 11.23 20.26 5.41
N ALA A 233 12.33 19.98 6.13
CA ALA A 233 13.37 20.95 6.42
C ALA A 233 14.08 21.39 5.13
N TRP A 234 14.41 20.44 4.26
CA TRP A 234 14.91 20.70 2.91
C TRP A 234 13.91 21.52 2.08
N TRP A 235 12.63 21.16 2.10
CA TRP A 235 11.58 21.86 1.36
C TRP A 235 11.40 23.32 1.80
N LEU A 236 11.62 23.60 3.09
CA LEU A 236 11.64 24.97 3.63
C LEU A 236 12.97 25.71 3.40
N GLY A 237 13.94 25.10 2.71
CA GLY A 237 15.21 25.72 2.34
C GLY A 237 16.30 25.66 3.40
N ASN A 238 16.15 24.83 4.46
CA ASN A 238 17.15 24.67 5.51
C ASN A 238 17.28 23.19 5.89
N SER A 239 18.01 22.42 5.09
CA SER A 239 18.18 20.98 5.29
C SER A 239 18.98 20.66 6.57
N SER A 240 18.60 19.59 7.27
CA SER A 240 19.45 19.06 8.34
C SER A 240 20.78 18.54 7.80
N SER A 241 21.87 18.78 8.52
CA SER A 241 23.19 18.26 8.19
C SER A 241 23.26 16.75 8.37
N LYS A 242 24.01 16.07 7.49
CA LYS A 242 24.33 14.64 7.61
C LYS A 242 25.53 14.38 8.54
N ILE A 243 26.32 15.41 8.82
CA ILE A 243 27.49 15.35 9.70
C ILE A 243 27.05 15.78 11.10
N PRO A 244 27.56 15.18 12.19
CA PRO A 244 27.24 15.61 13.55
C PRO A 244 27.51 17.10 13.78
N GLN A 245 26.49 17.82 14.25
CA GLN A 245 26.49 19.23 14.58
C GLN A 245 26.30 19.42 16.09
N LYS A 246 26.70 20.60 16.59
CA LYS A 246 26.44 21.00 17.97
C LYS A 246 24.94 21.15 18.23
N LEU A 247 24.25 21.87 17.32
CA LEU A 247 22.82 22.11 17.42
C LEU A 247 22.03 20.85 17.03
N LYS A 248 21.22 20.35 17.97
CA LYS A 248 20.39 19.16 17.76
C LYS A 248 18.95 19.42 18.13
N TYR A 249 18.05 19.13 17.21
CA TYR A 249 16.62 19.14 17.46
C TYR A 249 16.12 17.72 17.65
N ILE A 250 15.64 17.41 18.85
CA ILE A 250 15.10 16.09 19.16
C ILE A 250 13.59 16.15 18.96
N ILE A 251 13.08 15.30 18.09
CA ILE A 251 11.66 15.16 17.80
C ILE A 251 11.17 13.90 18.49
N GLN A 252 10.24 14.05 19.43
CA GLN A 252 9.57 12.94 20.08
C GLN A 252 8.18 12.72 19.47
N GLU A 253 7.93 11.51 18.97
CA GLU A 253 6.59 11.05 18.58
C GLU A 253 6.06 10.08 19.65
N ASN A 254 4.89 10.39 20.23
CA ASN A 254 4.18 9.48 21.13
C ASN A 254 2.66 9.54 20.89
N LYS A 255 1.84 8.72 21.56
CA LYS A 255 0.37 8.73 21.33
C LYS A 255 -0.32 10.08 21.58
N SER A 256 0.32 10.99 22.31
CA SER A 256 -0.23 12.29 22.69
C SER A 256 0.17 13.44 21.76
N GLY A 257 1.14 13.25 20.85
CA GLY A 257 1.59 14.35 19.99
C GLY A 257 3.03 14.23 19.47
N ILE A 258 3.41 15.22 18.65
CA ILE A 258 4.81 15.50 18.29
C ILE A 258 5.32 16.59 19.23
N PHE A 259 6.44 16.33 19.88
CA PHE A 259 7.09 17.27 20.78
C PHE A 259 8.49 17.59 20.31
N LEU A 260 8.83 18.88 20.28
CA LEU A 260 10.19 19.35 20.05
C LEU A 260 10.92 19.47 21.39
N ILE A 261 11.87 18.57 21.63
CA ILE A 261 12.78 18.65 22.77
C ILE A 261 14.03 19.34 22.26
N LYS A 262 14.19 20.61 22.60
CA LYS A 262 15.39 21.37 22.26
C LYS A 262 16.53 20.91 23.16
N ASN A 263 17.66 20.51 22.57
CA ASN A 263 18.91 20.36 23.29
C ASN A 263 19.90 21.38 22.71
N GLU A 264 20.49 22.20 23.58
CA GLU A 264 21.44 23.26 23.18
C GLU A 264 22.83 22.71 22.86
#